data_AF-A0A2A6CDV8-F1
#
_entry.id   AF-A0A2A6CDV8-F1
#
_cell.length_a   1.000
_cell.length_b   1.000
_cell.length_c   1.000
_cell.angle_alpha   90.00
_cell.angle_beta   90.00
_cell.angle_gamma   90.00
#
_symmetry.space_group_name_H-M   'P 1'
#
loop_
_entity.id
_entity.type
_entity.pdbx_description
1 polymer ?
#
loop_
_entity_poly.entity_id
_entity_poly.type
_entity_poly.pdbx_seq_one_letter_code
_entity_poly.pdbx_strand_id
1 'polypeptide(L)'
;MSIVKKSVVVVALSFLNFLNGTDVYAVAGKKISKYELPSLRLLAQISDFYQIDDSQAGLLQTVYIVTYIISSPLFGYFGDRYNRKWILIAGSTTCALLTLASSFIPKELFWLFISLRAFTGVGDAAVNTIVPTLFGDMFGDKGRSYALMIFYYSLPFGWYVFYDIPESASTVIASQLVDNDVWWQWGLRIVPPFCLATIILLIFLLEEPARTEKVVDSTKTVWTDIKRIVTVPSFLLILVAVAAMNIVTGAQGWWNPTMTQLAMNSTNEDPSIFHGESYGLIMSIIGIDNTAGGIVGTTLSVWISERWTSHGLLCLSPSRRATPLVGAIGDILAFPATMFVQHLYLIDINWNYVLGFYGSIMSFGTYPLCMNVLLRVIPPTCRATATAIYNVFGSVFGDAPSPYVIGAIADSFRDYSAPDQAGDHLACLLAAMHYSNAFMSVCSVCLFATACFIEKPEIRAHEARQLACSSYAQLLPKELYRRLLLQTWAAAERDVPPSTIRSIANDVVADAARRGLLTPDTAASLTVPEGTKYDRYVEKLIPKLPDPQPLPPIAQLPWYMSAIALADRRLLKIIQSDPCTAGSAVARISWLENEIVDKLITFRDINLI
;
A
#
# COMPACT_ATOMS: atom_id res chain seq x y z
N MET A 1 15.85 8.96 6.80
CA MET A 1 15.61 9.31 5.37
C MET A 1 15.13 10.75 5.21
N SER A 2 15.79 11.56 4.37
CA SER A 2 15.32 12.91 4.00
C SER A 2 14.00 12.87 3.21
N ILE A 3 13.25 13.97 3.19
CA ILE A 3 11.98 14.07 2.44
C ILE A 3 12.20 13.81 0.95
N VAL A 4 13.26 14.37 0.37
CA VAL A 4 13.63 14.15 -1.05
C VAL A 4 13.85 12.67 -1.33
N LYS A 5 14.62 11.98 -0.48
CA LYS A 5 14.88 10.53 -0.62
C LYS A 5 13.58 9.72 -0.53
N LYS A 6 12.64 10.09 0.36
CA LYS A 6 11.31 9.45 0.45
C LYS A 6 10.48 9.65 -0.83
N SER A 7 10.45 10.85 -1.39
CA SER A 7 9.73 11.13 -2.63
C SER A 7 10.27 10.34 -3.81
N VAL A 8 11.60 10.25 -3.96
CA VAL A 8 12.22 9.44 -5.02
C VAL A 8 11.86 7.96 -4.87
N VAL A 9 11.87 7.45 -3.64
CA VAL A 9 11.45 6.06 -3.37
C VAL A 9 9.99 5.82 -3.74
N VAL A 10 9.07 6.74 -3.42
CA VAL A 10 7.67 6.62 -3.83
C VAL A 10 7.55 6.53 -5.34
N VAL A 11 8.19 7.43 -6.09
CA VAL A 11 8.15 7.43 -7.55
C VAL A 11 8.75 6.13 -8.13
N ALA A 12 9.88 5.66 -7.59
CA ALA A 12 10.49 4.42 -8.04
C ALA A 12 9.59 3.19 -7.77
N LEU A 13 8.93 3.14 -6.62
CA LEU A 13 8.00 2.06 -6.28
C LEU A 13 6.72 2.11 -7.13
N SER A 14 6.19 3.30 -7.41
CA SER A 14 5.07 3.49 -8.35
C SER A 14 5.44 3.07 -9.76
N PHE A 15 6.64 3.44 -10.23
CA PHE A 15 7.12 3.06 -11.55
C PHE A 15 7.34 1.56 -11.67
N LEU A 16 7.87 0.92 -10.62
CA LEU A 16 7.98 -0.54 -10.55
C LEU A 16 6.60 -1.22 -10.63
N ASN A 17 5.58 -0.67 -9.94
CA ASN A 17 4.21 -1.18 -10.04
C ASN A 17 3.64 -1.03 -11.45
N PHE A 18 3.89 0.12 -12.08
CA PHE A 18 3.51 0.36 -13.48
C PHE A 18 4.15 -0.66 -14.43
N LEU A 19 5.46 -0.88 -14.34
CA LEU A 19 6.17 -1.84 -15.19
C LEU A 19 5.72 -3.29 -14.98
N ASN A 20 5.38 -3.66 -13.74
CA ASN A 20 4.81 -4.97 -13.48
C ASN A 20 3.40 -5.09 -14.06
N GLY A 21 2.57 -4.05 -13.90
CA GLY A 21 1.21 -4.01 -14.45
C GLY A 21 1.18 -4.10 -15.98
N THR A 22 2.09 -3.42 -16.68
CA THR A 22 2.15 -3.49 -18.16
C THR A 22 2.38 -4.89 -18.67
N ASP A 23 3.19 -5.72 -17.99
CA ASP A 23 3.42 -7.11 -18.37
C ASP A 23 2.14 -7.97 -18.28
N VAL A 24 1.26 -7.69 -17.32
CA VAL A 24 -0.02 -8.38 -17.14
C VAL A 24 -0.99 -8.03 -18.26
N TYR A 25 -1.20 -6.72 -18.46
CA TYR A 25 -2.18 -6.24 -19.41
C TYR A 25 -1.75 -6.52 -20.85
N ALA A 26 -0.45 -6.47 -21.16
CA ALA A 26 0.04 -6.74 -22.51
C ALA A 26 -0.44 -8.09 -23.06
N VAL A 27 -0.60 -9.14 -22.23
CA VAL A 27 -1.00 -10.49 -22.67
C VAL A 27 -2.52 -10.70 -22.71
N ALA A 28 -3.34 -9.84 -22.10
CA ALA A 28 -4.78 -10.06 -21.97
C ALA A 28 -5.61 -9.78 -23.25
N GLY A 29 -5.02 -9.22 -24.31
CA GLY A 29 -5.75 -8.74 -25.50
C GLY A 29 -6.22 -9.85 -26.44
N LYS A 30 -7.29 -10.58 -26.11
CA LYS A 30 -7.84 -11.70 -26.91
C LYS A 30 -8.34 -11.29 -28.30
N LYS A 31 -8.35 -12.25 -29.22
CA LYS A 31 -9.14 -12.27 -30.47
C LYS A 31 -10.54 -12.81 -30.10
N ILE A 32 -11.43 -11.93 -29.65
CA ILE A 32 -12.71 -12.30 -29.04
C ILE A 32 -13.81 -12.52 -30.08
N SER A 33 -13.62 -12.06 -31.32
CA SER A 33 -14.65 -12.15 -32.35
C SER A 33 -14.09 -12.40 -33.74
N LYS A 34 -14.86 -13.13 -34.57
CA LYS A 34 -14.61 -13.33 -36.02
C LYS A 34 -14.44 -11.99 -36.77
N TYR A 35 -14.90 -10.91 -36.16
CA TYR A 35 -14.90 -9.56 -36.69
C TYR A 35 -13.79 -8.65 -36.14
N GLU A 36 -12.82 -9.16 -35.38
CA GLU A 36 -11.67 -8.38 -34.88
C GLU A 36 -10.43 -8.53 -35.79
N LEU A 37 -9.75 -7.42 -36.07
CA LEU A 37 -8.51 -7.37 -36.86
C LEU A 37 -7.36 -8.15 -36.16
N PRO A 38 -6.83 -9.24 -36.77
CA PRO A 38 -5.86 -10.13 -36.11
C PRO A 38 -4.47 -9.51 -35.86
N SER A 39 -4.08 -8.49 -36.62
CA SER A 39 -2.67 -8.06 -36.75
C SER A 39 -2.13 -7.21 -35.59
N LEU A 40 -2.98 -6.72 -34.69
CA LEU A 40 -2.63 -5.60 -33.79
C LEU A 40 -2.61 -5.92 -32.28
N ARG A 41 -2.93 -7.15 -31.85
CA ARG A 41 -2.95 -7.51 -30.42
C ARG A 41 -1.91 -8.56 -30.06
N LEU A 42 -1.19 -8.36 -28.95
CA LEU A 42 -0.10 -9.25 -28.50
C LEU A 42 -0.56 -10.70 -28.33
N LEU A 43 -1.75 -10.95 -27.74
CA LEU A 43 -2.26 -12.30 -27.56
C LEU A 43 -2.57 -12.97 -28.90
N ALA A 44 -3.08 -12.23 -29.90
CA ALA A 44 -3.30 -12.76 -31.24
C ALA A 44 -1.97 -13.16 -31.90
N GLN A 45 -0.92 -12.34 -31.76
CA GLN A 45 0.42 -12.66 -32.26
C GLN A 45 1.05 -13.85 -31.54
N ILE A 46 0.87 -13.97 -30.22
CA ILE A 46 1.31 -15.14 -29.44
C ILE A 46 0.53 -16.38 -29.90
N SER A 47 -0.78 -16.24 -30.12
CA SER A 47 -1.61 -17.35 -30.59
C SER A 47 -1.21 -17.85 -31.96
N ASP A 48 -0.93 -16.93 -32.89
CA ASP A 48 -0.46 -17.27 -34.23
C ASP A 48 0.98 -17.84 -34.19
N PHE A 49 1.84 -17.36 -33.29
CA PHE A 49 3.22 -17.86 -33.18
C PHE A 49 3.27 -19.29 -32.63
N TYR A 50 2.53 -19.59 -31.57
CA TYR A 50 2.48 -20.90 -30.91
C TYR A 50 1.40 -21.84 -31.49
N GLN A 51 0.56 -21.35 -32.41
CA GLN A 51 -0.57 -22.08 -33.01
C GLN A 51 -1.52 -22.67 -31.95
N ILE A 52 -1.94 -21.83 -31.00
CA ILE A 52 -2.78 -22.23 -29.87
C ILE A 52 -4.24 -21.82 -30.10
N ASP A 53 -5.16 -22.58 -29.51
CA ASP A 53 -6.58 -22.25 -29.54
C ASP A 53 -6.99 -21.17 -28.51
N ASP A 54 -8.23 -20.72 -28.57
CA ASP A 54 -8.76 -19.69 -27.65
C ASP A 54 -8.76 -20.13 -26.18
N SER A 55 -8.85 -21.44 -25.91
CA SER A 55 -8.83 -21.99 -24.55
C SER A 55 -7.43 -21.91 -23.94
N GLN A 56 -6.41 -22.22 -24.74
CA GLN A 56 -5.00 -22.10 -24.40
C GLN A 56 -4.58 -20.63 -24.28
N ALA A 57 -5.11 -19.75 -25.11
CA ALA A 57 -4.91 -18.31 -24.99
C ALA A 57 -5.51 -17.76 -23.68
N GLY A 58 -6.73 -18.19 -23.31
CA GLY A 58 -7.33 -17.84 -22.02
C GLY A 58 -6.56 -18.37 -20.82
N LEU A 59 -5.97 -19.57 -20.95
CA LEU A 59 -5.19 -20.21 -19.88
C LEU A 59 -3.99 -19.35 -19.45
N LEU A 60 -3.36 -18.58 -20.35
CA LEU A 60 -2.23 -17.69 -20.03
C LEU A 60 -2.58 -16.70 -18.92
N GLN A 61 -3.75 -16.08 -18.99
CA GLN A 61 -4.21 -15.15 -17.96
C GLN A 61 -4.64 -15.89 -16.69
N THR A 62 -5.29 -17.05 -16.82
CA THR A 62 -5.72 -17.85 -15.66
C THR A 62 -4.55 -18.29 -14.80
N VAL A 63 -3.47 -18.83 -15.41
CA VAL A 63 -2.31 -19.32 -14.63
C VAL A 63 -1.55 -18.17 -13.94
N TYR A 64 -1.53 -16.99 -14.55
CA TYR A 64 -0.98 -15.78 -13.95
C TYR A 64 -1.76 -15.40 -12.68
N ILE A 65 -3.09 -15.30 -12.79
CA ILE A 65 -3.97 -14.94 -11.68
C ILE A 65 -3.87 -15.98 -10.55
N VAL A 66 -3.86 -17.27 -10.86
CA VAL A 66 -3.71 -18.34 -9.86
C VAL A 66 -2.39 -18.19 -9.10
N THR A 67 -1.29 -17.92 -9.79
CA THR A 67 0.02 -17.74 -9.15
C THR A 67 0.06 -16.48 -8.29
N TYR A 68 -0.57 -15.39 -8.74
CA TYR A 68 -0.76 -14.16 -7.95
C TYR A 68 -1.54 -14.41 -6.66
N ILE A 69 -2.66 -15.14 -6.74
CA ILE A 69 -3.52 -15.47 -5.60
C ILE A 69 -2.78 -16.34 -4.58
N ILE A 70 -2.01 -17.32 -5.04
CA ILE A 70 -1.22 -18.20 -4.15
C ILE A 70 -0.05 -17.46 -3.52
N SER A 71 0.60 -16.57 -4.28
CA SER A 71 1.80 -15.85 -3.82
C SER A 71 1.47 -14.70 -2.86
N SER A 72 0.33 -14.05 -3.01
CA SER A 72 -0.07 -12.89 -2.19
C SER A 72 -0.07 -13.19 -0.68
N PRO A 73 -0.68 -14.27 -0.17
CA PRO A 73 -0.61 -14.65 1.25
C PRO A 73 0.82 -14.93 1.73
N LEU A 74 1.68 -15.51 0.88
CA LEU A 74 3.09 -15.75 1.22
C LEU A 74 3.82 -14.42 1.44
N PHE A 75 3.61 -13.45 0.54
CA PHE A 75 4.17 -12.10 0.69
C PHE A 75 3.56 -11.34 1.87
N GLY A 76 2.29 -11.57 2.20
CA GLY A 76 1.67 -11.04 3.41
C GLY A 76 2.36 -11.55 4.67
N TYR A 77 2.55 -12.86 4.77
CA TYR A 77 3.26 -13.51 5.88
C TYR A 77 4.70 -13.03 6.00
N PHE A 78 5.44 -13.02 4.88
CA PHE A 78 6.84 -12.61 4.87
C PHE A 78 6.99 -11.12 5.15
N GLY A 79 6.11 -10.28 4.60
CA GLY A 79 6.12 -8.83 4.79
C GLY A 79 5.93 -8.40 6.24
N ASP A 80 5.09 -9.13 6.98
CA ASP A 80 4.85 -8.86 8.40
C ASP A 80 5.95 -9.37 9.33
N ARG A 81 6.85 -10.26 8.88
CA ARG A 81 7.85 -10.92 9.77
C ARG A 81 9.30 -10.65 9.42
N TYR A 82 9.59 -10.42 8.15
CA TYR A 82 10.95 -10.21 7.67
C TYR A 82 11.12 -8.82 7.05
N ASN A 83 12.32 -8.56 6.55
CA ASN A 83 12.68 -7.29 5.95
C ASN A 83 11.99 -7.10 4.59
N ARG A 84 11.06 -6.15 4.51
CA ARG A 84 10.19 -5.92 3.36
C ARG A 84 10.96 -5.47 2.13
N LYS A 85 12.00 -4.66 2.30
CA LYS A 85 12.89 -4.25 1.19
C LYS A 85 13.40 -5.46 0.40
N TRP A 86 13.96 -6.45 1.08
CA TRP A 86 14.58 -7.60 0.40
C TRP A 86 13.54 -8.55 -0.22
N ILE A 87 12.40 -8.71 0.43
CA ILE A 87 11.26 -9.47 -0.11
C ILE A 87 10.79 -8.85 -1.43
N LEU A 88 10.59 -7.53 -1.44
CA LEU A 88 10.17 -6.78 -2.63
C LEU A 88 11.19 -6.94 -3.76
N ILE A 89 12.48 -6.70 -3.47
CA ILE A 89 13.56 -6.83 -4.46
C ILE A 89 13.60 -8.24 -5.05
N ALA A 90 13.50 -9.29 -4.22
CA ALA A 90 13.53 -10.67 -4.68
C ALA A 90 12.33 -11.00 -5.59
N GLY A 91 11.12 -10.61 -5.18
CA GLY A 91 9.91 -10.82 -5.98
C GLY A 91 9.96 -10.11 -7.33
N SER A 92 10.32 -8.82 -7.33
CA SER A 92 10.41 -8.02 -8.56
C SER A 92 11.54 -8.47 -9.48
N THR A 93 12.69 -8.90 -8.94
CA THR A 93 13.80 -9.44 -9.75
C THR A 93 13.38 -10.75 -10.41
N THR A 94 12.67 -11.61 -9.67
CA THR A 94 12.17 -12.89 -10.20
C THR A 94 11.23 -12.64 -11.37
N CYS A 95 10.28 -11.71 -11.23
CA CYS A 95 9.39 -11.32 -12.33
C CYS A 95 10.17 -10.81 -13.55
N ALA A 96 11.06 -9.82 -13.38
CA ALA A 96 11.84 -9.27 -14.49
C ALA A 96 12.64 -10.34 -15.26
N LEU A 97 13.29 -11.26 -14.55
CA LEU A 97 14.04 -12.35 -15.17
C LEU A 97 13.14 -13.35 -15.90
N LEU A 98 11.99 -13.70 -15.32
CA LEU A 98 11.02 -14.63 -15.93
C LEU A 98 10.36 -14.02 -17.16
N THR A 99 9.99 -12.74 -17.13
CA THR A 99 9.45 -12.01 -18.29
C THR A 99 10.48 -11.99 -19.42
N LEU A 100 11.75 -11.66 -19.10
CA LEU A 100 12.83 -11.67 -20.09
C LEU A 100 13.06 -13.08 -20.67
N ALA A 101 13.12 -14.09 -19.81
CA ALA A 101 13.31 -15.48 -20.23
C ALA A 101 12.16 -15.97 -21.12
N SER A 102 10.91 -15.57 -20.83
CA SER A 102 9.73 -15.94 -21.62
C SER A 102 9.80 -15.44 -23.07
N SER A 103 10.54 -14.35 -23.33
CA SER A 103 10.74 -13.78 -24.67
C SER A 103 11.68 -14.60 -25.57
N PHE A 104 12.43 -15.57 -25.03
CA PHE A 104 13.38 -16.40 -25.78
C PHE A 104 12.89 -17.82 -26.01
N ILE A 105 11.64 -18.11 -25.60
CA ILE A 105 11.08 -19.46 -25.74
C ILE A 105 10.68 -19.71 -27.20
N PRO A 106 11.14 -20.81 -27.81
CA PRO A 106 10.83 -21.15 -29.20
C PRO A 106 9.41 -21.76 -29.31
N LYS A 107 8.90 -21.83 -30.54
CA LYS A 107 7.50 -22.23 -30.86
C LYS A 107 7.10 -23.59 -30.29
N GLU A 108 8.04 -24.53 -30.20
CA GLU A 108 7.79 -25.91 -29.78
C GLU A 108 7.57 -26.03 -28.26
N LEU A 109 7.94 -24.99 -27.48
CA LEU A 109 7.96 -25.02 -26.02
C LEU A 109 6.88 -24.13 -25.39
N PHE A 110 5.66 -24.16 -25.94
CA PHE A 110 4.52 -23.40 -25.41
C PHE A 110 4.28 -23.64 -23.90
N TRP A 111 4.35 -24.88 -23.43
CA TRP A 111 4.14 -25.20 -22.01
C TRP A 111 5.21 -24.63 -21.07
N LEU A 112 6.43 -24.43 -21.57
CA LEU A 112 7.47 -23.73 -20.83
C LEU A 112 7.19 -22.22 -20.81
N PHE A 113 6.76 -21.65 -21.95
CA PHE A 113 6.36 -20.24 -22.04
C PHE A 113 5.25 -19.91 -21.03
N ILE A 114 4.15 -20.67 -21.04
CA ILE A 114 3.03 -20.46 -20.10
C ILE A 114 3.46 -20.65 -18.64
N SER A 115 4.38 -21.57 -18.35
CA SER A 115 4.91 -21.76 -16.99
C SER A 115 5.70 -20.53 -16.53
N LEU A 116 6.59 -20.00 -17.37
CA LEU A 116 7.33 -18.77 -17.05
C LEU A 116 6.39 -17.58 -16.86
N ARG A 117 5.36 -17.46 -17.71
CA ARG A 117 4.32 -16.42 -17.60
C ARG A 117 3.45 -16.57 -16.36
N ALA A 118 3.18 -17.78 -15.89
CA ALA A 118 2.47 -17.99 -14.63
C ALA A 118 3.26 -17.40 -13.46
N PHE A 119 4.57 -17.68 -13.41
CA PHE A 119 5.43 -17.26 -12.29
C PHE A 119 5.79 -15.76 -12.29
N THR A 120 5.53 -15.00 -13.36
CA THR A 120 5.70 -13.52 -13.29
C THR A 120 4.72 -12.89 -12.30
N GLY A 121 3.55 -13.50 -12.07
CA GLY A 121 2.56 -13.04 -11.07
C GLY A 121 3.08 -13.00 -9.62
N VAL A 122 4.17 -13.71 -9.32
CA VAL A 122 4.87 -13.64 -8.03
C VAL A 122 5.37 -12.22 -7.74
N GLY A 123 5.95 -11.54 -8.74
CA GLY A 123 6.50 -10.19 -8.53
C GLY A 123 5.41 -9.13 -8.34
N ASP A 124 4.29 -9.28 -9.03
CA ASP A 124 3.15 -8.39 -8.90
C ASP A 124 2.47 -8.52 -7.52
N ALA A 125 2.33 -9.76 -7.03
CA ALA A 125 1.89 -10.05 -5.68
C ALA A 125 2.81 -9.42 -4.62
N ALA A 126 4.13 -9.45 -4.83
CA ALA A 126 5.10 -8.83 -3.93
C ALA A 126 4.93 -7.30 -3.86
N VAL A 127 4.84 -6.62 -5.01
CA VAL A 127 4.73 -5.16 -5.06
C VAL A 127 3.41 -4.70 -4.42
N ASN A 128 2.28 -5.25 -4.86
CA ASN A 128 0.95 -4.82 -4.39
C ASN A 128 0.69 -5.15 -2.91
N THR A 129 1.36 -6.16 -2.36
CA THR A 129 1.22 -6.53 -0.95
C THR A 129 2.14 -5.70 -0.04
N ILE A 130 3.38 -5.46 -0.45
CA ILE A 130 4.41 -4.88 0.42
C ILE A 130 4.42 -3.34 0.38
N VAL A 131 4.31 -2.76 -0.81
CA VAL A 131 4.54 -1.31 -1.02
C VAL A 131 3.56 -0.41 -0.24
N PRO A 132 2.23 -0.67 -0.24
CA PRO A 132 1.31 0.12 0.58
C PRO A 132 1.67 0.13 2.07
N THR A 133 2.15 -1.01 2.59
CA THR A 133 2.55 -1.11 4.00
C THR A 133 3.83 -0.34 4.31
N LEU A 134 4.78 -0.29 3.35
CA LEU A 134 5.98 0.54 3.47
C LEU A 134 5.60 2.03 3.55
N PHE A 135 4.67 2.50 2.73
CA PHE A 135 4.16 3.87 2.84
C PHE A 135 3.47 4.13 4.17
N GLY A 136 2.77 3.12 4.70
CA GLY A 136 2.16 3.15 6.02
C GLY A 136 3.13 3.41 7.18
N ASP A 137 4.40 3.01 7.03
CA ASP A 137 5.43 3.19 8.05
C ASP A 137 6.40 4.35 7.72
N MET A 138 6.56 4.69 6.44
CA MET A 138 7.43 5.79 6.00
C MET A 138 6.82 7.18 6.23
N PHE A 139 5.49 7.29 6.20
CA PHE A 139 4.78 8.56 6.23
C PHE A 139 3.69 8.58 7.31
N GLY A 140 3.43 9.76 7.88
CA GLY A 140 2.22 10.00 8.67
C GLY A 140 0.97 10.06 7.80
N ASP A 141 -0.22 10.15 8.42
CA ASP A 141 -1.52 10.00 7.74
C ASP A 141 -1.63 10.75 6.41
N LYS A 142 -1.36 12.06 6.41
CA LYS A 142 -1.45 12.90 5.20
C LYS A 142 -0.44 12.47 4.12
N GLY A 143 0.81 12.23 4.51
CA GLY A 143 1.87 11.81 3.57
C GLY A 143 1.61 10.43 2.98
N ARG A 144 1.03 9.51 3.77
CA ARG A 144 0.65 8.17 3.32
C ARG A 144 -0.40 8.23 2.23
N SER A 145 -1.44 9.05 2.40
CA SER A 145 -2.51 9.20 1.40
C SER A 145 -1.97 9.67 0.05
N TYR A 146 -1.06 10.65 0.03
CA TYR A 146 -0.43 11.12 -1.21
C TYR A 146 0.56 10.10 -1.80
N ALA A 147 1.26 9.33 -0.97
CA ALA A 147 2.12 8.25 -1.48
C ALA A 147 1.30 7.15 -2.17
N LEU A 148 0.17 6.75 -1.56
CA LEU A 148 -0.78 5.82 -2.17
C LEU A 148 -1.37 6.37 -3.47
N MET A 149 -1.72 7.66 -3.51
CA MET A 149 -2.19 8.32 -4.74
C MET A 149 -1.21 8.13 -5.91
N ILE A 150 0.08 8.44 -5.70
CA ILE A 150 1.11 8.29 -6.75
C ILE A 150 1.31 6.81 -7.09
N PHE A 151 1.22 5.91 -6.11
CA PHE A 151 1.30 4.47 -6.36
C PHE A 151 0.18 3.96 -7.27
N TYR A 152 -1.06 4.38 -7.01
CA TYR A 152 -2.22 3.96 -7.79
C TYR A 152 -2.37 4.66 -9.13
N TYR A 153 -1.59 5.71 -9.45
CA TYR A 153 -1.47 6.20 -10.84
C TYR A 153 -0.94 5.15 -11.82
N SER A 154 -0.24 4.14 -11.33
CA SER A 154 0.17 3.00 -12.17
C SER A 154 -1.01 2.30 -12.84
N LEU A 155 -2.21 2.30 -12.23
CA LEU A 155 -3.41 1.71 -12.84
C LEU A 155 -3.82 2.46 -14.13
N PRO A 156 -4.15 3.77 -14.11
CA PRO A 156 -4.52 4.48 -15.33
C PRO A 156 -3.41 4.45 -16.39
N PHE A 157 -2.13 4.56 -16.01
CA PHE A 157 -1.04 4.41 -16.98
C PHE A 157 -0.95 3.01 -17.59
N GLY A 158 -1.28 1.96 -16.83
CA GLY A 158 -1.35 0.59 -17.35
C GLY A 158 -2.38 0.45 -18.47
N TRP A 159 -3.55 1.06 -18.32
CA TRP A 159 -4.60 1.10 -19.35
C TRP A 159 -4.18 1.83 -20.62
N TYR A 160 -3.46 2.96 -20.48
CA TYR A 160 -2.89 3.68 -21.62
C TYR A 160 -1.99 2.77 -22.45
N VAL A 161 -1.06 2.08 -21.78
CA VAL A 161 -0.14 1.15 -22.44
C VAL A 161 -0.86 -0.05 -23.02
N PHE A 162 -1.96 -0.50 -22.41
CA PHE A 162 -2.76 -1.61 -22.93
C PHE A 162 -3.51 -1.26 -24.22
N TYR A 163 -4.07 -0.06 -24.34
CA TYR A 163 -4.85 0.34 -25.51
C TYR A 163 -4.04 1.06 -26.60
N ASP A 164 -3.12 1.95 -26.24
CA ASP A 164 -2.49 2.89 -27.19
C ASP A 164 -1.11 2.42 -27.71
N ILE A 165 -0.30 1.77 -26.87
CA ILE A 165 1.04 1.31 -27.29
C ILE A 165 0.98 0.17 -28.33
N PRO A 166 0.04 -0.81 -28.29
CA PRO A 166 -0.01 -1.85 -29.30
C PRO A 166 -0.23 -1.29 -30.71
N GLU A 167 -0.98 -0.20 -30.85
CA GLU A 167 -1.26 0.42 -32.14
C GLU A 167 -0.19 1.45 -32.56
N SER A 168 0.19 2.37 -31.68
CA SER A 168 1.20 3.39 -31.98
C SER A 168 2.63 2.83 -32.09
N ALA A 169 2.99 1.82 -31.29
CA ALA A 169 4.29 1.14 -31.43
C ALA A 169 4.31 0.21 -32.65
N SER A 170 3.15 -0.36 -33.05
CA SER A 170 3.07 -1.09 -34.31
C SER A 170 3.36 -0.20 -35.51
N THR A 171 2.95 1.07 -35.51
CA THR A 171 3.20 1.98 -36.64
C THR A 171 4.62 2.57 -36.62
N VAL A 172 5.15 2.92 -35.45
CA VAL A 172 6.47 3.58 -35.34
C VAL A 172 7.63 2.58 -35.42
N ILE A 173 7.47 1.36 -34.89
CA ILE A 173 8.58 0.39 -34.86
C ILE A 173 8.51 -0.61 -36.02
N ALA A 174 7.32 -0.97 -36.52
CA ALA A 174 7.23 -1.76 -37.76
C ALA A 174 7.76 -1.01 -38.98
N SER A 175 7.78 0.33 -38.95
CA SER A 175 8.35 1.11 -40.05
C SER A 175 9.88 1.21 -40.03
N GLN A 176 10.56 0.78 -38.94
CA GLN A 176 12.02 1.02 -38.81
C GLN A 176 12.87 -0.18 -38.38
N LEU A 177 12.32 -1.27 -37.81
CA LEU A 177 13.18 -2.27 -37.16
C LEU A 177 12.92 -3.75 -37.46
N VAL A 178 11.85 -4.14 -38.16
CA VAL A 178 11.44 -5.57 -38.16
C VAL A 178 11.05 -6.10 -39.55
N ASP A 179 12.06 -6.60 -40.26
CA ASP A 179 11.92 -7.48 -41.44
C ASP A 179 11.66 -8.96 -41.06
N ASN A 180 11.48 -9.28 -39.78
CA ASN A 180 11.32 -10.66 -39.28
C ASN A 180 10.02 -10.83 -38.48
N ASP A 181 9.22 -11.86 -38.76
CA ASP A 181 7.88 -12.16 -38.22
C ASP A 181 7.75 -12.36 -36.67
N VAL A 182 8.48 -11.62 -35.82
CA VAL A 182 8.55 -11.87 -34.36
C VAL A 182 8.53 -10.56 -33.54
N TRP A 183 7.42 -9.83 -33.63
CA TRP A 183 7.20 -8.53 -32.95
C TRP A 183 6.94 -8.65 -31.44
N TRP A 184 6.07 -9.58 -31.03
CA TRP A 184 5.59 -9.70 -29.65
C TRP A 184 6.71 -9.93 -28.60
N GLN A 185 7.79 -10.60 -29.00
CA GLN A 185 8.94 -10.87 -28.11
C GLN A 185 9.64 -9.59 -27.65
N TRP A 186 9.70 -8.56 -28.50
CA TRP A 186 10.34 -7.29 -28.15
C TRP A 186 9.55 -6.52 -27.08
N GLY A 187 8.22 -6.65 -27.07
CA GLY A 187 7.39 -6.13 -25.97
C GLY A 187 7.81 -6.67 -24.60
N LEU A 188 8.18 -7.96 -24.53
CA LEU A 188 8.65 -8.62 -23.31
C LEU A 188 10.14 -8.36 -23.00
N ARG A 189 10.93 -7.85 -23.96
CA ARG A 189 12.36 -7.54 -23.77
C ARG A 189 12.62 -6.11 -23.33
N ILE A 190 11.73 -5.17 -23.67
CA ILE A 190 11.90 -3.75 -23.34
C ILE A 190 11.65 -3.48 -21.85
N VAL A 191 10.65 -4.13 -21.24
CA VAL A 191 10.24 -3.88 -19.84
C VAL A 191 11.30 -4.33 -18.81
N PRO A 192 11.90 -5.54 -18.89
CA PRO A 192 12.80 -6.03 -17.85
C PRO A 192 14.03 -5.16 -17.56
N PRO A 193 14.74 -4.55 -18.54
CA PRO A 193 15.81 -3.59 -18.26
C PRO A 193 15.37 -2.41 -17.38
N PHE A 194 14.18 -1.83 -17.61
CA PHE A 194 13.66 -0.76 -16.78
C PHE A 194 13.29 -1.26 -15.37
N CYS A 195 12.73 -2.48 -15.26
CA CYS A 195 12.48 -3.11 -13.96
C CYS A 195 13.79 -3.29 -13.18
N LEU A 196 14.81 -3.87 -13.80
CA LEU A 196 16.12 -4.12 -13.18
C LEU A 196 16.81 -2.82 -12.78
N ALA A 197 16.78 -1.78 -13.62
CA ALA A 197 17.31 -0.46 -13.29
C ALA A 197 16.60 0.14 -12.06
N THR A 198 15.26 0.02 -12.00
CA THR A 198 14.46 0.48 -10.86
C THR A 198 14.76 -0.32 -9.59
N ILE A 199 14.95 -1.63 -9.70
CA ILE A 199 15.33 -2.51 -8.59
C ILE A 199 16.72 -2.13 -8.06
N ILE A 200 17.70 -1.90 -8.94
CA ILE A 200 19.04 -1.44 -8.56
C ILE A 200 18.95 -0.12 -7.81
N LEU A 201 18.16 0.83 -8.31
CA LEU A 201 17.92 2.10 -7.64
C LEU A 201 17.33 1.89 -6.22
N LEU A 202 16.35 0.99 -6.08
CA LEU A 202 15.74 0.68 -4.79
C LEU A 202 16.69 -0.06 -3.83
N ILE A 203 17.62 -0.88 -4.31
CA ILE A 203 18.66 -1.50 -3.48
C ILE A 203 19.48 -0.42 -2.74
N PHE A 204 19.79 0.70 -3.41
CA PHE A 204 20.56 1.78 -2.80
C PHE A 204 19.69 2.80 -2.04
N LEU A 205 18.48 3.11 -2.53
CA LEU A 205 17.65 4.17 -1.97
C LEU A 205 16.66 3.71 -0.90
N LEU A 206 16.07 2.52 -1.02
CA LEU A 206 15.07 2.05 -0.07
C LEU A 206 15.79 1.64 1.22
N GLU A 207 15.42 2.27 2.33
CA GLU A 207 15.79 1.83 3.69
C GLU A 207 14.56 1.23 4.34
N GLU A 208 14.69 0.07 4.98
CA GLU A 208 13.58 -0.55 5.71
C GLU A 208 13.16 0.39 6.84
N PRO A 209 11.92 0.92 6.83
CA PRO A 209 11.46 1.79 7.90
C PRO A 209 11.31 0.98 9.19
N ALA A 210 11.71 1.58 10.32
CA ALA A 210 11.44 1.00 11.63
C ALA A 210 9.92 0.87 11.83
N ARG A 211 9.45 -0.34 12.16
CA ARG A 211 8.04 -0.59 12.42
C ARG A 211 7.58 0.22 13.64
N THR A 212 6.40 0.82 13.53
CA THR A 212 5.81 1.68 14.56
C THR A 212 5.49 0.92 15.87
N GLU A 213 5.35 -0.40 15.82
CA GLU A 213 5.33 -1.30 16.99
C GLU A 213 6.47 -2.31 16.90
N LYS A 214 7.37 -2.33 17.90
CA LYS A 214 8.58 -3.17 17.93
C LYS A 214 8.36 -4.60 18.41
N VAL A 215 7.16 -5.00 18.82
CA VAL A 215 6.93 -6.34 19.38
C VAL A 215 6.37 -7.27 18.30
N VAL A 216 7.24 -7.79 17.44
CA VAL A 216 6.96 -9.07 16.79
C VAL A 216 7.14 -10.10 17.89
N ASP A 217 6.05 -10.39 18.58
CA ASP A 217 6.02 -11.49 19.53
C ASP A 217 6.18 -12.78 18.73
N SER A 218 7.39 -13.35 18.74
CA SER A 218 7.74 -14.56 17.98
C SER A 218 6.86 -15.78 18.31
N THR A 219 6.03 -15.66 19.36
CA THR A 219 5.06 -16.67 19.79
C THR A 219 3.69 -16.56 19.10
N LYS A 220 3.39 -15.45 18.39
CA LYS A 220 2.09 -15.23 17.75
C LYS A 220 2.01 -15.91 16.37
N THR A 221 1.13 -16.92 16.30
CA THR A 221 0.79 -17.64 15.06
C THR A 221 0.07 -16.77 14.03
N VAL A 222 0.27 -17.04 12.74
CA VAL A 222 -0.44 -16.38 11.62
C VAL A 222 -1.96 -16.38 11.81
N TRP A 223 -2.50 -17.46 12.37
CA TRP A 223 -3.91 -17.60 12.68
C TRP A 223 -4.45 -16.53 13.63
N THR A 224 -3.66 -16.07 14.61
CA THR A 224 -4.10 -14.99 15.50
C THR A 224 -4.18 -13.66 14.76
N ASP A 225 -3.27 -13.42 13.81
CA ASP A 225 -3.28 -12.22 12.97
C ASP A 225 -4.49 -12.23 12.04
N ILE A 226 -4.75 -13.35 11.36
CA ILE A 226 -5.92 -13.54 10.49
C ILE A 226 -7.20 -13.33 11.28
N LYS A 227 -7.35 -14.00 12.44
CA LYS A 227 -8.54 -13.86 13.29
C LYS A 227 -8.76 -12.40 13.70
N ARG A 228 -7.69 -11.68 14.04
CA ARG A 228 -7.77 -10.24 14.36
C ARG A 228 -8.25 -9.43 13.16
N ILE A 229 -7.69 -9.66 11.97
CA ILE A 229 -8.04 -8.94 10.74
C ILE A 229 -9.51 -9.14 10.38
N VAL A 230 -9.98 -10.39 10.31
CA VAL A 230 -11.35 -10.72 9.87
C VAL A 230 -12.42 -10.34 10.89
N THR A 231 -12.05 -9.99 12.13
CA THR A 231 -12.99 -9.47 13.13
C THR A 231 -13.26 -7.97 13.01
N VAL A 232 -12.50 -7.23 12.18
CA VAL A 232 -12.68 -5.78 12.01
C VAL A 232 -13.79 -5.51 10.99
N PRO A 233 -14.95 -4.95 11.38
CA PRO A 233 -16.08 -4.76 10.46
C PRO A 233 -15.75 -3.83 9.29
N SER A 234 -15.03 -2.75 9.54
CA SER A 234 -14.56 -1.84 8.48
C SER A 234 -13.66 -2.53 7.47
N PHE A 235 -12.87 -3.53 7.88
CA PHE A 235 -12.03 -4.30 6.96
C PHE A 235 -12.89 -5.23 6.09
N LEU A 236 -13.86 -5.93 6.68
CA LEU A 236 -14.78 -6.79 5.90
C LEU A 236 -15.59 -6.00 4.87
N LEU A 237 -16.04 -4.80 5.23
CA LEU A 237 -16.78 -3.94 4.30
C LEU A 237 -15.93 -3.46 3.12
N ILE A 238 -14.66 -3.07 3.35
CA ILE A 238 -13.77 -2.70 2.25
C ILE A 238 -13.36 -3.91 1.38
N LEU A 239 -13.36 -5.14 1.92
CA LEU A 239 -13.18 -6.36 1.10
C LEU A 239 -14.30 -6.53 0.08
N VAL A 240 -15.55 -6.35 0.51
CA VAL A 240 -16.70 -6.42 -0.39
C VAL A 240 -16.68 -5.25 -1.39
N ALA A 241 -16.30 -4.05 -0.93
CA ALA A 241 -16.19 -2.88 -1.79
C ALA A 241 -15.16 -3.07 -2.91
N VAL A 242 -13.95 -3.55 -2.59
CA VAL A 242 -12.92 -3.80 -3.62
C VAL A 242 -13.32 -4.91 -4.58
N ALA A 243 -13.94 -5.99 -4.10
CA ALA A 243 -14.42 -7.06 -4.97
C ALA A 243 -15.47 -6.53 -5.97
N ALA A 244 -16.45 -5.76 -5.49
CA ALA A 244 -17.48 -5.15 -6.33
C ALA A 244 -16.89 -4.20 -7.39
N MET A 245 -15.90 -3.37 -7.02
CA MET A 245 -15.20 -2.50 -7.96
C MET A 245 -14.36 -3.29 -8.98
N ASN A 246 -13.71 -4.38 -8.55
CA ASN A 246 -12.93 -5.26 -9.41
C ASN A 246 -13.81 -6.03 -10.41
N ILE A 247 -15.07 -6.36 -10.06
CA ILE A 247 -16.05 -6.91 -11.02
C ILE A 247 -16.28 -5.93 -12.17
N VAL A 248 -16.54 -4.66 -11.83
CA VAL A 248 -16.85 -3.61 -12.82
C VAL A 248 -15.65 -3.38 -13.73
N THR A 249 -14.47 -3.15 -13.13
CA THR A 249 -13.24 -2.84 -13.87
C THR A 249 -12.73 -4.03 -14.69
N GLY A 250 -12.82 -5.26 -14.15
CA GLY A 250 -12.46 -6.48 -14.88
C GLY A 250 -13.36 -6.74 -16.08
N ALA A 251 -14.69 -6.61 -15.91
CA ALA A 251 -15.64 -6.75 -17.01
C ALA A 251 -15.43 -5.68 -18.09
N GLN A 252 -15.28 -4.42 -17.70
CA GLN A 252 -15.07 -3.32 -18.64
C GLN A 252 -13.75 -3.48 -19.40
N GLY A 253 -12.68 -3.89 -18.73
CA GLY A 253 -11.39 -4.07 -19.40
C GLY A 253 -11.35 -5.16 -20.43
N TRP A 254 -12.14 -6.21 -20.22
CA TRP A 254 -12.24 -7.31 -21.15
C TRP A 254 -13.17 -7.00 -22.32
N TRP A 255 -14.36 -6.46 -22.03
CA TRP A 255 -15.44 -6.37 -23.00
C TRP A 255 -15.51 -5.04 -23.76
N ASN A 256 -14.93 -3.94 -23.25
CA ASN A 256 -14.97 -2.65 -23.95
C ASN A 256 -14.42 -2.72 -25.39
N PRO A 257 -13.25 -3.34 -25.66
CA PRO A 257 -12.70 -3.38 -27.01
C PRO A 257 -13.59 -4.14 -27.99
N THR A 258 -14.21 -5.22 -27.53
CA THR A 258 -15.13 -6.03 -28.31
C THR A 258 -16.46 -5.31 -28.53
N MET A 259 -16.99 -4.61 -27.53
CA MET A 259 -18.22 -3.81 -27.67
C MET A 259 -18.06 -2.72 -28.73
N THR A 260 -16.96 -1.97 -28.73
CA THR A 260 -16.72 -0.95 -29.77
C THR A 260 -16.63 -1.56 -31.16
N GLN A 261 -15.91 -2.69 -31.31
CA GLN A 261 -15.81 -3.36 -32.61
C GLN A 261 -17.17 -3.88 -33.08
N LEU A 262 -17.96 -4.50 -32.19
CA LEU A 262 -19.30 -4.97 -32.51
C LEU A 262 -20.23 -3.80 -32.87
N ALA A 263 -20.10 -2.66 -32.19
CA ALA A 263 -20.86 -1.45 -32.53
C ALA A 263 -20.55 -0.96 -33.93
N MET A 264 -19.26 -0.78 -34.26
CA MET A 264 -18.82 -0.39 -35.60
C MET A 264 -19.33 -1.34 -36.69
N ASN A 265 -19.23 -2.65 -36.45
CA ASN A 265 -19.72 -3.64 -37.41
C ASN A 265 -21.25 -3.64 -37.53
N SER A 266 -21.97 -3.43 -36.42
CA SER A 266 -23.44 -3.44 -36.40
C SER A 266 -24.05 -2.24 -37.12
N THR A 267 -23.38 -1.09 -37.11
CA THR A 267 -23.86 0.13 -37.78
C THR A 267 -23.21 0.35 -39.15
N ASN A 268 -22.39 -0.60 -39.63
CA ASN A 268 -21.59 -0.47 -40.85
C ASN A 268 -20.70 0.79 -40.86
N GLU A 269 -20.06 1.07 -39.72
CA GLU A 269 -19.16 2.21 -39.54
C GLU A 269 -19.83 3.56 -39.89
N ASP A 270 -21.11 3.72 -39.50
CA ASP A 270 -21.91 4.91 -39.79
C ASP A 270 -21.11 6.20 -39.45
N PRO A 271 -20.78 7.04 -40.45
CA PRO A 271 -20.03 8.27 -40.24
C PRO A 271 -20.72 9.27 -39.32
N SER A 272 -22.04 9.18 -39.12
CA SER A 272 -22.76 10.05 -38.18
C SER A 272 -22.51 9.66 -36.71
N ILE A 273 -22.14 8.40 -36.44
CA ILE A 273 -21.87 7.88 -35.10
C ILE A 273 -20.37 7.96 -34.78
N PHE A 274 -19.52 7.54 -35.73
CA PHE A 274 -18.08 7.41 -35.55
C PHE A 274 -17.25 8.52 -36.19
N HIS A 275 -17.88 9.47 -36.88
CA HIS A 275 -17.21 10.63 -37.53
C HIS A 275 -16.06 10.26 -38.48
N GLY A 276 -16.09 9.04 -39.05
CA GLY A 276 -15.04 8.51 -39.93
C GLY A 276 -13.75 8.10 -39.20
N GLU A 277 -13.78 7.98 -37.87
CA GLU A 277 -12.66 7.53 -37.06
C GLU A 277 -12.42 6.03 -37.24
N SER A 278 -11.14 5.63 -37.27
CA SER A 278 -10.78 4.21 -37.25
C SER A 278 -11.00 3.62 -35.85
N TYR A 279 -11.26 2.31 -35.78
CA TYR A 279 -11.36 1.57 -34.53
C TYR A 279 -10.21 1.87 -33.57
N GLY A 280 -9.02 1.96 -34.14
CA GLY A 280 -7.80 2.16 -33.39
C GLY A 280 -7.66 3.57 -32.81
N LEU A 281 -8.00 4.60 -33.59
CA LEU A 281 -8.09 5.97 -33.07
C LEU A 281 -9.09 6.07 -31.92
N ILE A 282 -10.25 5.41 -32.04
CA ILE A 282 -11.28 5.37 -30.99
C ILE A 282 -10.71 4.74 -29.71
N MET A 283 -10.01 3.60 -29.81
CA MET A 283 -9.38 2.93 -28.67
C MET A 283 -8.26 3.76 -28.04
N SER A 284 -7.45 4.45 -28.85
CA SER A 284 -6.42 5.38 -28.37
C SER A 284 -7.05 6.52 -27.56
N ILE A 285 -8.13 7.14 -28.06
CA ILE A 285 -8.82 8.22 -27.33
C ILE A 285 -9.41 7.70 -26.02
N ILE A 286 -10.09 6.54 -26.03
CA ILE A 286 -10.61 5.91 -24.80
C ILE A 286 -9.49 5.62 -23.80
N GLY A 287 -8.33 5.16 -24.28
CA GLY A 287 -7.14 4.93 -23.46
C GLY A 287 -6.61 6.22 -22.82
N ILE A 288 -6.50 7.30 -23.60
CA ILE A 288 -6.10 8.63 -23.11
C ILE A 288 -7.10 9.16 -22.09
N ASP A 289 -8.39 9.07 -22.37
CA ASP A 289 -9.48 9.52 -21.49
C ASP A 289 -9.45 8.79 -20.15
N ASN A 290 -9.35 7.47 -20.16
CA ASN A 290 -9.28 6.67 -18.94
C ASN A 290 -8.02 7.01 -18.12
N THR A 291 -6.92 7.33 -18.80
CA THR A 291 -5.65 7.67 -18.14
C THR A 291 -5.69 9.05 -17.52
N ALA A 292 -6.10 10.06 -18.30
CA ALA A 292 -6.24 11.43 -17.83
C ALA A 292 -7.31 11.52 -16.73
N GLY A 293 -8.46 10.88 -16.96
CA GLY A 293 -9.57 10.80 -16.00
C GLY A 293 -9.15 10.08 -14.73
N GLY A 294 -8.42 8.97 -14.84
CA GLY A 294 -7.93 8.23 -13.68
C GLY A 294 -6.91 9.00 -12.84
N ILE A 295 -5.99 9.75 -13.46
CA ILE A 295 -5.05 10.63 -12.74
C ILE A 295 -5.80 11.76 -12.05
N VAL A 296 -6.68 12.47 -12.77
CA VAL A 296 -7.48 13.57 -12.22
C VAL A 296 -8.38 13.08 -11.09
N GLY A 297 -9.08 11.97 -11.30
CA GLY A 297 -9.99 11.34 -10.33
C GLY A 297 -9.29 10.89 -9.05
N THR A 298 -8.15 10.23 -9.20
CA THR A 298 -7.31 9.81 -8.06
C THR A 298 -6.78 11.02 -7.29
N THR A 299 -6.28 12.05 -8.00
CA THR A 299 -5.78 13.29 -7.38
C THR A 299 -6.88 13.99 -6.59
N LEU A 300 -8.03 14.22 -7.24
CA LEU A 300 -9.15 14.96 -6.69
C LEU A 300 -9.73 14.24 -5.48
N SER A 301 -9.95 12.93 -5.58
CA SER A 301 -10.50 12.11 -4.49
C SER A 301 -9.61 12.10 -3.25
N VAL A 302 -8.30 11.92 -3.42
CA VAL A 302 -7.35 11.96 -2.30
C VAL A 302 -7.26 13.37 -1.71
N TRP A 303 -7.20 14.41 -2.56
CA TRP A 303 -7.15 15.80 -2.10
C TRP A 303 -8.42 16.19 -1.32
N ILE A 304 -9.61 15.88 -1.84
CA ILE A 304 -10.90 16.13 -1.17
C ILE A 304 -10.93 15.37 0.17
N SER A 305 -10.58 14.09 0.17
CA SER A 305 -10.53 13.26 1.39
C SER A 305 -9.61 13.87 2.45
N GLU A 306 -8.39 14.27 2.08
CA GLU A 306 -7.43 14.83 3.02
C GLU A 306 -7.80 16.24 3.50
N ARG A 307 -8.35 17.07 2.61
CA ARG A 307 -8.86 18.40 2.95
C ARG A 307 -10.01 18.30 3.93
N TRP A 308 -11.01 17.45 3.64
CA TRP A 308 -12.16 17.22 4.51
C TRP A 308 -11.73 16.61 5.84
N THR A 309 -10.83 15.63 5.83
CA THR A 309 -10.32 15.03 7.08
C THR A 309 -9.62 16.05 7.98
N SER A 310 -8.84 16.96 7.41
CA SER A 310 -7.96 17.85 8.18
C SER A 310 -8.57 19.21 8.54
N HIS A 311 -9.34 19.80 7.63
CA HIS A 311 -9.81 21.20 7.74
C HIS A 311 -11.33 21.35 7.56
N GLY A 312 -12.05 20.25 7.35
CA GLY A 312 -13.44 20.31 6.91
C GLY A 312 -13.53 20.60 5.41
N LEU A 313 -14.74 20.51 4.87
CA LEU A 313 -15.02 20.75 3.47
C LEU A 313 -16.36 21.46 3.36
N LEU A 314 -16.36 22.65 2.77
CA LEU A 314 -17.54 23.53 2.73
C LEU A 314 -18.09 23.74 4.17
N CYS A 315 -19.34 23.35 4.43
CA CYS A 315 -19.99 23.44 5.73
C CYS A 315 -19.79 22.19 6.62
N LEU A 316 -19.06 21.18 6.13
CA LEU A 316 -18.85 19.92 6.85
C LEU A 316 -17.64 20.05 7.77
N SER A 317 -17.83 19.68 9.04
CA SER A 317 -16.76 19.66 10.02
C SER A 317 -15.70 18.62 9.66
N PRO A 318 -14.44 18.82 10.10
CA PRO A 318 -13.38 17.84 9.89
C PRO A 318 -13.77 16.47 10.45
N SER A 319 -13.65 15.41 9.65
CA SER A 319 -14.02 14.06 10.06
C SER A 319 -13.13 13.01 9.40
N ARG A 320 -12.70 12.01 10.19
CA ARG A 320 -11.99 10.83 9.66
C ARG A 320 -12.86 9.92 8.80
N ARG A 321 -14.20 10.10 8.87
CA ARG A 321 -15.16 9.41 7.99
C ARG A 321 -15.09 9.91 6.55
N ALA A 322 -14.44 11.05 6.31
CA ALA A 322 -14.35 11.65 4.98
C ALA A 322 -13.76 10.70 3.93
N THR A 323 -12.71 9.94 4.26
CA THR A 323 -12.01 9.08 3.29
C THR A 323 -12.92 8.04 2.61
N PRO A 324 -13.64 7.16 3.35
CA PRO A 324 -14.58 6.24 2.70
C PRO A 324 -15.82 6.96 2.14
N LEU A 325 -16.27 8.09 2.71
CA LEU A 325 -17.41 8.83 2.17
C LEU A 325 -17.11 9.43 0.80
N VAL A 326 -15.90 9.95 0.59
CA VAL A 326 -15.49 10.49 -0.72
C VAL A 326 -15.50 9.38 -1.77
N GLY A 327 -15.00 8.18 -1.44
CA GLY A 327 -15.10 7.02 -2.34
C GLY A 327 -16.54 6.62 -2.62
N ALA A 328 -17.39 6.53 -1.59
CA ALA A 328 -18.80 6.20 -1.75
C ALA A 328 -19.55 7.20 -2.66
N ILE A 329 -19.27 8.50 -2.51
CA ILE A 329 -19.86 9.56 -3.34
C ILE A 329 -19.30 9.49 -4.77
N GLY A 330 -18.01 9.18 -4.95
CA GLY A 330 -17.43 8.94 -6.28
C GLY A 330 -18.14 7.81 -7.00
N ASP A 331 -18.27 6.65 -6.37
CA ASP A 331 -18.83 5.45 -7.00
C ASP A 331 -20.33 5.59 -7.32
N ILE A 332 -21.12 6.27 -6.48
CA ILE A 332 -22.54 6.51 -6.77
C ILE A 332 -22.74 7.50 -7.93
N LEU A 333 -21.83 8.46 -8.10
CA LEU A 333 -21.83 9.40 -9.24
C LEU A 333 -21.30 8.73 -10.52
N ALA A 334 -20.37 7.78 -10.40
CA ALA A 334 -19.86 6.99 -11.52
C ALA A 334 -20.90 6.00 -12.05
N PHE A 335 -21.79 5.48 -11.20
CA PHE A 335 -22.79 4.47 -11.56
C PHE A 335 -23.65 4.83 -12.79
N PRO A 336 -24.37 5.98 -12.85
CA PRO A 336 -25.15 6.31 -14.04
C PRO A 336 -24.26 6.52 -15.27
N ALA A 337 -23.08 7.13 -15.11
CA ALA A 337 -22.17 7.36 -16.22
C ALA A 337 -21.68 6.05 -16.85
N THR A 338 -21.27 5.08 -16.04
CA THR A 338 -20.81 3.76 -16.50
C THR A 338 -21.92 2.92 -17.16
N MET A 339 -23.18 3.12 -16.78
CA MET A 339 -24.34 2.51 -17.44
C MET A 339 -24.65 3.11 -18.82
N PHE A 340 -24.60 4.43 -18.92
CA PHE A 340 -24.96 5.12 -20.16
C PHE A 340 -23.82 5.12 -21.18
N VAL A 341 -22.56 5.16 -20.75
CA VAL A 341 -21.40 5.27 -21.66
C VAL A 341 -21.38 4.16 -22.72
N GLN A 342 -21.75 2.94 -22.35
CA GLN A 342 -21.74 1.80 -23.27
C GLN A 342 -22.82 1.91 -24.37
N HIS A 343 -23.96 2.52 -24.09
CA HIS A 343 -24.99 2.75 -25.10
C HIS A 343 -24.58 3.83 -26.11
N LEU A 344 -23.65 4.71 -25.75
CA LEU A 344 -23.19 5.80 -26.63
C LEU A 344 -22.40 5.27 -27.84
N TYR A 345 -21.90 4.02 -27.80
CA TYR A 345 -21.32 3.37 -28.98
C TYR A 345 -22.32 3.23 -30.15
N LEU A 346 -23.63 3.32 -29.88
CA LEU A 346 -24.70 3.23 -30.88
C LEU A 346 -25.33 4.59 -31.21
N ILE A 347 -24.88 5.67 -30.58
CA ILE A 347 -25.48 7.01 -30.71
C ILE A 347 -24.46 7.99 -31.27
N ASP A 348 -23.37 8.22 -30.55
CA ASP A 348 -22.31 9.16 -30.93
C ASP A 348 -21.07 8.89 -30.06
N ILE A 349 -19.94 8.62 -30.70
CA ILE A 349 -18.68 8.33 -30.02
C ILE A 349 -18.13 9.53 -29.24
N ASN A 350 -18.41 10.77 -29.65
CA ASN A 350 -17.94 11.95 -28.92
C ASN A 350 -18.54 12.05 -27.52
N TRP A 351 -19.82 11.70 -27.38
CA TRP A 351 -20.47 11.65 -26.07
C TRP A 351 -19.95 10.49 -25.23
N ASN A 352 -19.54 9.39 -25.85
CA ASN A 352 -18.86 8.29 -25.17
C ASN A 352 -17.56 8.78 -24.50
N TYR A 353 -16.73 9.54 -25.23
CA TYR A 353 -15.51 10.15 -24.68
C TYR A 353 -15.80 11.04 -23.46
N VAL A 354 -16.73 11.99 -23.60
CA VAL A 354 -17.09 12.92 -22.53
C VAL A 354 -17.59 12.19 -21.27
N LEU A 355 -18.51 11.24 -21.45
CA LEU A 355 -19.11 10.52 -20.32
C LEU A 355 -18.15 9.48 -19.73
N GLY A 356 -17.31 8.87 -20.56
CA GLY A 356 -16.23 7.96 -20.16
C GLY A 356 -15.17 8.68 -19.31
N PHE A 357 -14.75 9.87 -19.72
CA PHE A 357 -13.84 10.72 -18.94
C PHE A 357 -14.45 11.09 -17.58
N TYR A 358 -15.73 11.50 -17.55
CA TYR A 358 -16.45 11.77 -16.31
C TYR A 358 -16.53 10.55 -15.39
N GLY A 359 -16.91 9.39 -15.92
CA GLY A 359 -16.98 8.13 -15.16
C GLY A 359 -15.63 7.74 -14.58
N SER A 360 -14.55 7.93 -15.34
CA SER A 360 -13.17 7.68 -14.92
C SER A 360 -12.75 8.58 -13.76
N ILE A 361 -13.07 9.89 -13.81
CA ILE A 361 -12.78 10.81 -12.70
C ILE A 361 -13.47 10.34 -11.41
N MET A 362 -14.72 9.90 -11.51
CA MET A 362 -15.53 9.56 -10.35
C MET A 362 -15.15 8.22 -9.72
N SER A 363 -14.70 7.23 -10.51
CA SER A 363 -14.42 5.87 -10.01
C SER A 363 -12.98 5.64 -9.54
N PHE A 364 -11.97 6.24 -10.18
CA PHE A 364 -10.56 5.86 -9.93
C PHE A 364 -10.04 6.23 -8.54
N GLY A 365 -10.68 7.17 -7.85
CA GLY A 365 -10.34 7.54 -6.48
C GLY A 365 -10.49 6.40 -5.46
N THR A 366 -11.27 5.38 -5.77
CA THR A 366 -11.66 4.35 -4.80
C THR A 366 -10.49 3.45 -4.38
N TYR A 367 -9.59 3.06 -5.28
CA TYR A 367 -8.42 2.23 -4.96
C TYR A 367 -7.51 2.80 -3.85
N PRO A 368 -6.95 4.02 -3.99
CA PRO A 368 -6.09 4.59 -2.94
C PRO A 368 -6.84 4.88 -1.64
N LEU A 369 -8.14 5.22 -1.72
CA LEU A 369 -8.96 5.48 -0.53
C LEU A 369 -9.21 4.19 0.27
N CYS A 370 -9.59 3.09 -0.37
CA CYS A 370 -9.77 1.78 0.25
C CYS A 370 -8.48 1.30 0.93
N MET A 371 -7.35 1.39 0.23
CA MET A 371 -6.06 0.99 0.79
C MET A 371 -5.66 1.88 1.98
N ASN A 372 -5.94 3.19 1.92
CA ASN A 372 -5.67 4.08 3.05
C ASN A 372 -6.57 3.76 4.26
N VAL A 373 -7.83 3.39 4.05
CA VAL A 373 -8.72 2.91 5.12
C VAL A 373 -8.18 1.62 5.73
N LEU A 374 -7.73 0.64 4.92
CA LEU A 374 -7.10 -0.59 5.39
C LEU A 374 -5.93 -0.29 6.34
N LEU A 375 -4.99 0.55 5.90
CA LEU A 375 -3.80 0.87 6.69
C LEU A 375 -4.12 1.67 7.96
N ARG A 376 -5.28 2.33 8.03
CA ARG A 376 -5.77 3.01 9.24
C ARG A 376 -6.40 2.05 10.24
N VAL A 377 -7.22 1.10 9.77
CA VAL A 377 -7.99 0.21 10.67
C VAL A 377 -7.20 -1.04 11.09
N ILE A 378 -6.18 -1.41 10.33
CA ILE A 378 -5.32 -2.57 10.61
C ILE A 378 -4.00 -2.12 11.28
N PRO A 379 -3.60 -2.75 12.40
CA PRO A 379 -2.38 -2.43 13.11
C PRO A 379 -1.13 -2.77 12.28
N PRO A 380 -0.01 -2.02 12.43
CA PRO A 380 1.21 -2.19 11.63
C PRO A 380 1.79 -3.60 11.59
N THR A 381 1.55 -4.40 12.63
CA THR A 381 2.09 -5.76 12.81
C THR A 381 1.50 -6.80 11.87
N CYS A 382 0.30 -6.57 11.31
CA CYS A 382 -0.35 -7.50 10.38
C CYS A 382 -0.88 -6.84 9.10
N ARG A 383 -0.34 -5.68 8.74
CA ARG A 383 -0.78 -4.91 7.55
C ARG A 383 -0.50 -5.65 6.26
N ALA A 384 0.64 -6.33 6.11
CA ALA A 384 0.96 -7.03 4.87
C ALA A 384 0.03 -8.24 4.68
N THR A 385 -0.27 -8.98 5.75
CA THR A 385 -1.28 -10.06 5.71
C THR A 385 -2.67 -9.52 5.35
N ALA A 386 -3.08 -8.37 5.91
CA ALA A 386 -4.36 -7.77 5.56
C ALA A 386 -4.42 -7.29 4.10
N THR A 387 -3.34 -6.67 3.60
CA THR A 387 -3.22 -6.27 2.19
C THR A 387 -3.24 -7.50 1.27
N ALA A 388 -2.60 -8.61 1.65
CA ALA A 388 -2.67 -9.86 0.90
C ALA A 388 -4.10 -10.42 0.84
N ILE A 389 -4.81 -10.46 1.97
CA ILE A 389 -6.23 -10.88 2.01
C ILE A 389 -7.08 -9.97 1.13
N TYR A 390 -6.86 -8.65 1.20
CA TYR A 390 -7.56 -7.65 0.38
C TYR A 390 -7.37 -7.89 -1.12
N ASN A 391 -6.12 -8.09 -1.55
CA ASN A 391 -5.79 -8.35 -2.95
C ASN A 391 -6.37 -9.70 -3.43
N VAL A 392 -6.17 -10.78 -2.66
CA VAL A 392 -6.69 -12.11 -3.00
C VAL A 392 -8.21 -12.10 -3.11
N PHE A 393 -8.89 -11.49 -2.14
CA PHE A 393 -10.35 -11.44 -2.13
C PHE A 393 -10.87 -10.61 -3.31
N GLY A 394 -10.26 -9.45 -3.56
CA GLY A 394 -10.58 -8.60 -4.70
C GLY A 394 -10.36 -9.30 -6.04
N SER A 395 -9.37 -10.18 -6.15
CA SER A 395 -9.14 -10.90 -7.40
C SER A 395 -10.06 -12.12 -7.58
N VAL A 396 -10.17 -12.97 -6.55
CA VAL A 396 -10.97 -14.20 -6.59
C VAL A 396 -12.46 -13.90 -6.82
N PHE A 397 -12.99 -12.85 -6.19
CA PHE A 397 -14.40 -12.49 -6.27
C PHE A 397 -14.68 -11.30 -7.18
N GLY A 398 -13.66 -10.75 -7.84
CA GLY A 398 -13.75 -9.52 -8.61
C GLY A 398 -13.32 -9.66 -10.06
N ASP A 399 -12.07 -9.34 -10.35
CA ASP A 399 -11.55 -9.18 -11.72
C ASP A 399 -11.40 -10.51 -12.46
N ALA A 400 -11.00 -11.59 -11.78
CA ALA A 400 -10.74 -12.88 -12.40
C ALA A 400 -12.01 -13.55 -12.96
N PRO A 401 -13.13 -13.67 -12.20
CA PRO A 401 -14.33 -14.30 -12.72
C PRO A 401 -15.19 -13.38 -13.59
N SER A 402 -15.04 -12.05 -13.49
CA SER A 402 -16.00 -11.12 -14.10
C SER A 402 -16.11 -11.23 -15.64
N PRO A 403 -15.04 -11.39 -16.44
CA PRO A 403 -15.18 -11.57 -17.88
C PRO A 403 -16.03 -12.78 -18.24
N TYR A 404 -15.75 -13.93 -17.60
CA TYR A 404 -16.47 -15.17 -17.84
C TYR A 404 -17.94 -15.08 -17.42
N VAL A 405 -18.21 -14.55 -16.22
CA VAL A 405 -19.59 -14.41 -15.72
C VAL A 405 -20.41 -13.50 -16.63
N ILE A 406 -19.86 -12.38 -17.08
CA ILE A 406 -20.55 -11.46 -17.98
C ILE A 406 -20.76 -12.08 -19.36
N GLY A 407 -19.78 -12.82 -19.88
CA GLY A 407 -19.94 -13.59 -21.11
C GLY A 407 -21.07 -14.62 -21.01
N ALA A 408 -21.10 -15.39 -19.92
CA ALA A 408 -22.15 -16.39 -19.70
C ALA A 408 -23.55 -15.77 -19.56
N ILE A 409 -23.66 -14.59 -18.92
CA ILE A 409 -24.92 -13.83 -18.86
C ILE A 409 -25.32 -13.36 -20.27
N ALA A 410 -24.38 -12.81 -21.05
CA ALA A 410 -24.64 -12.38 -22.42
C ALA A 410 -25.10 -13.56 -23.31
N ASP A 411 -24.44 -14.72 -23.19
CA ASP A 411 -24.80 -15.93 -23.92
C ASP A 411 -26.19 -16.46 -23.53
N SER A 412 -26.64 -16.24 -22.29
CA SER A 412 -27.99 -16.62 -21.85
C SER A 412 -29.11 -15.80 -22.48
N PHE A 413 -28.80 -14.60 -22.96
CA PHE A 413 -29.73 -13.74 -23.70
C PHE A 413 -29.72 -14.02 -25.20
N ARG A 414 -28.74 -14.78 -25.70
CA ARG A 414 -28.50 -14.97 -27.12
C ARG A 414 -29.41 -16.05 -27.70
N ASP A 415 -30.09 -15.73 -28.79
CA ASP A 415 -30.83 -16.72 -29.58
C ASP A 415 -29.92 -17.33 -30.65
N TYR A 416 -29.39 -18.52 -30.37
CA TYR A 416 -28.52 -19.26 -31.28
C TYR A 416 -29.25 -19.81 -32.53
N SER A 417 -30.57 -19.70 -32.60
CA SER A 417 -31.34 -20.12 -33.78
C SER A 417 -31.40 -19.02 -34.87
N ALA A 418 -31.09 -17.78 -34.51
CA ALA A 418 -31.03 -16.64 -35.42
C ALA A 418 -29.65 -16.50 -36.09
N PRO A 419 -29.55 -15.84 -37.26
CA PRO A 419 -28.26 -15.54 -37.90
C PRO A 419 -27.38 -14.72 -36.97
N ASP A 420 -26.08 -15.04 -36.88
CA ASP A 420 -25.13 -14.36 -36.00
C ASP A 420 -24.81 -12.93 -36.48
N GLN A 421 -25.61 -11.96 -36.05
CA GLN A 421 -25.44 -10.53 -36.35
C GLN A 421 -24.67 -9.82 -35.23
N ALA A 422 -23.76 -8.92 -35.62
CA ALA A 422 -22.96 -8.15 -34.66
C ALA A 422 -23.84 -7.29 -33.71
N GLY A 423 -24.98 -6.79 -34.19
CA GLY A 423 -25.92 -6.00 -33.39
C GLY A 423 -26.60 -6.81 -32.28
N ASP A 424 -27.03 -8.04 -32.57
CA ASP A 424 -27.68 -8.90 -31.55
C ASP A 424 -26.69 -9.32 -30.47
N HIS A 425 -25.45 -9.65 -30.86
CA HIS A 425 -24.38 -9.95 -29.92
C HIS A 425 -24.06 -8.73 -29.03
N LEU A 426 -23.97 -7.53 -29.62
CA LEU A 426 -23.77 -6.29 -28.87
C LEU A 426 -24.90 -6.03 -27.88
N ALA A 427 -26.16 -6.20 -28.28
CA ALA A 427 -27.32 -5.98 -27.41
C ALA A 427 -27.32 -6.92 -26.20
N CYS A 428 -27.01 -8.20 -26.40
CA CYS A 428 -26.87 -9.18 -25.31
C CYS A 428 -25.73 -8.81 -24.36
N LEU A 429 -24.60 -8.36 -24.91
CA LEU A 429 -23.44 -7.96 -24.13
C LEU A 429 -23.68 -6.67 -23.34
N LEU A 430 -24.34 -5.67 -23.93
CA LEU A 430 -24.78 -4.44 -23.25
C LEU A 430 -25.70 -4.77 -22.07
N ALA A 431 -26.68 -5.66 -22.26
CA ALA A 431 -27.57 -6.11 -21.20
C ALA A 431 -26.80 -6.80 -20.06
N ALA A 432 -25.81 -7.64 -20.40
CA ALA A 432 -24.96 -8.30 -19.42
C ALA A 432 -24.08 -7.31 -18.64
N MET A 433 -23.51 -6.31 -19.31
CA MET A 433 -22.66 -5.30 -18.67
C MET A 433 -23.41 -4.46 -17.63
N HIS A 434 -24.72 -4.22 -17.78
CA HIS A 434 -25.53 -3.56 -16.75
C HIS A 434 -25.47 -4.27 -15.40
N TYR A 435 -25.42 -5.61 -15.39
CA TYR A 435 -25.27 -6.36 -14.15
C TYR A 435 -23.91 -6.09 -13.50
N SER A 436 -22.81 -6.00 -14.26
CA SER A 436 -21.50 -5.63 -13.70
C SER A 436 -21.52 -4.21 -13.13
N ASN A 437 -22.01 -3.23 -13.90
CA ASN A 437 -22.04 -1.82 -13.50
C ASN A 437 -22.89 -1.60 -12.23
N ALA A 438 -23.92 -2.43 -11.98
CA ALA A 438 -24.70 -2.41 -10.74
C ALA A 438 -23.85 -2.63 -9.48
N PHE A 439 -22.72 -3.34 -9.58
CA PHE A 439 -21.81 -3.52 -8.45
C PHE A 439 -21.10 -2.23 -8.00
N MET A 440 -21.10 -1.16 -8.81
CA MET A 440 -20.67 0.17 -8.34
C MET A 440 -21.52 0.66 -7.18
N SER A 441 -22.83 0.40 -7.21
CA SER A 441 -23.72 0.74 -6.09
C SER A 441 -23.41 -0.06 -4.83
N VAL A 442 -23.05 -1.35 -4.98
CA VAL A 442 -22.61 -2.21 -3.88
C VAL A 442 -21.33 -1.67 -3.26
N CYS A 443 -20.36 -1.27 -4.08
CA CYS A 443 -19.12 -0.64 -3.62
C CYS A 443 -19.41 0.63 -2.81
N SER A 444 -20.25 1.52 -3.35
CA SER A 444 -20.67 2.76 -2.69
C SER A 444 -21.34 2.52 -1.33
N VAL A 445 -22.30 1.58 -1.26
CA VAL A 445 -22.99 1.22 -0.02
C VAL A 445 -22.02 0.66 1.02
N CYS A 446 -21.08 -0.20 0.60
CA CYS A 446 -20.08 -0.78 1.51
C CYS A 446 -19.12 0.28 2.06
N LEU A 447 -18.70 1.24 1.23
CA LEU A 447 -17.86 2.37 1.65
C LEU A 447 -18.62 3.31 2.59
N PHE A 448 -19.88 3.61 2.30
CA PHE A 448 -20.73 4.39 3.20
C PHE A 448 -20.89 3.70 4.55
N ALA A 449 -21.16 2.39 4.56
CA ALA A 449 -21.22 1.60 5.79
C ALA A 449 -19.88 1.61 6.54
N THR A 450 -18.75 1.51 5.82
CA THR A 450 -17.41 1.58 6.42
C THR A 450 -17.20 2.88 7.20
N ALA A 451 -17.71 4.01 6.68
CA ALA A 451 -17.66 5.30 7.35
C ALA A 451 -18.33 5.29 8.73
N CYS A 452 -19.41 4.51 8.91
CA CYS A 452 -20.09 4.37 10.19
C CYS A 452 -19.28 3.58 11.23
N PHE A 453 -18.41 2.65 10.81
CA PHE A 453 -17.66 1.76 11.71
C PHE A 453 -16.25 2.27 12.08
N ILE A 454 -15.68 3.22 11.33
CA ILE A 454 -14.33 3.76 11.59
C ILE A 454 -14.24 4.52 12.92
N GLU A 455 -15.34 5.10 13.42
CA GLU A 455 -15.32 6.01 14.57
C GLU A 455 -15.76 5.35 15.88
N LYS A 456 -15.28 4.14 16.20
CA LYS A 456 -15.41 3.66 17.58
C LYS A 456 -14.46 4.47 18.49
N PRO A 457 -14.97 5.12 19.56
CA PRO A 457 -14.19 6.00 20.46
C PRO A 457 -13.02 5.30 21.18
N GLU A 458 -13.00 3.97 21.19
CA GLU A 458 -11.93 3.13 21.75
C GLU A 458 -10.59 3.31 21.00
N ILE A 459 -10.63 3.46 19.67
CA ILE A 459 -9.42 3.68 18.85
C ILE A 459 -8.86 5.09 19.09
N ARG A 460 -9.75 6.08 19.24
CA ARG A 460 -9.40 7.48 19.55
C ARG A 460 -8.70 7.58 20.92
N ALA A 461 -9.16 6.81 21.90
CA ALA A 461 -8.53 6.72 23.20
C ALA A 461 -7.18 5.97 23.13
N HIS A 462 -7.09 4.89 22.35
CA HIS A 462 -5.86 4.09 22.23
C HIS A 462 -4.72 4.86 21.54
N GLU A 463 -4.99 5.53 20.42
CA GLU A 463 -4.00 6.33 19.67
C GLU A 463 -3.54 7.55 20.48
N ALA A 464 -4.47 8.30 21.09
CA ALA A 464 -4.13 9.43 21.94
C ALA A 464 -3.32 9.01 23.18
N ARG A 465 -3.62 7.82 23.74
CA ARG A 465 -2.90 7.24 24.89
C ARG A 465 -1.53 6.66 24.50
N GLN A 466 -1.35 6.14 23.29
CA GLN A 466 -0.06 5.67 22.76
C GLN A 466 0.89 6.82 22.44
N LEU A 467 0.40 7.89 21.77
CA LEU A 467 1.17 9.11 21.49
C LEU A 467 1.61 9.83 22.77
N ALA A 468 0.73 9.83 23.78
CA ALA A 468 1.05 10.21 25.13
C ALA A 468 2.19 9.34 25.69
N CYS A 469 2.02 8.02 25.76
CA CYS A 469 3.03 7.10 26.32
C CYS A 469 4.40 7.18 25.63
N SER A 470 4.46 7.32 24.30
CA SER A 470 5.73 7.44 23.57
C SER A 470 6.45 8.75 23.87
N SER A 471 5.69 9.83 24.07
CA SER A 471 6.24 11.13 24.47
C SER A 471 6.72 11.11 25.93
N TYR A 472 6.00 10.40 26.81
CA TYR A 472 6.40 10.21 28.21
C TYR A 472 7.62 9.29 28.37
N ALA A 473 7.76 8.26 27.54
CA ALA A 473 8.94 7.39 27.53
C ALA A 473 10.23 8.13 27.13
N GLN A 474 10.13 9.27 26.43
CA GLN A 474 11.27 10.14 26.13
C GLN A 474 11.63 11.09 27.28
N LEU A 475 10.68 11.38 28.19
CA LEU A 475 10.88 12.23 29.37
C LEU A 475 11.39 11.44 30.58
N LEU A 476 11.02 10.16 30.69
CA LEU A 476 11.39 9.26 31.80
C LEU A 476 12.91 9.17 32.06
N PRO A 477 13.79 9.07 31.05
CA PRO A 477 15.23 9.01 31.26
C PRO A 477 15.75 10.29 31.90
N LYS A 478 15.29 11.47 31.43
CA LYS A 478 15.79 12.77 31.91
C LYS A 478 15.54 12.97 33.41
N GLU A 479 14.36 12.60 33.90
CA GLU A 479 14.04 12.74 35.32
C GLU A 479 14.63 11.64 36.19
N LEU A 480 14.72 10.41 35.68
CA LEU A 480 15.39 9.33 36.39
C LEU A 480 16.88 9.65 36.58
N TYR A 481 17.57 10.13 35.54
CA TYR A 481 18.98 10.54 35.61
C TYR A 481 19.20 11.72 36.57
N ARG A 482 18.32 12.72 36.55
CA ARG A 482 18.39 13.87 37.48
C ARG A 482 18.20 13.44 38.93
N ARG A 483 17.21 12.60 39.22
CA ARG A 483 16.98 12.08 40.59
C ARG A 483 18.08 11.15 41.05
N LEU A 484 18.65 10.35 40.15
CA LEU A 484 19.77 9.45 40.46
C LEU A 484 21.01 10.24 40.88
N LEU A 485 21.32 11.34 40.17
CA LEU A 485 22.40 12.26 40.55
C LEU A 485 22.16 12.87 41.96
N LEU A 486 20.93 13.26 42.27
CA LEU A 486 20.56 13.77 43.59
C LEU A 486 20.61 12.69 44.69
N GLN A 487 20.29 11.43 44.37
CA GLN A 487 20.36 10.33 45.34
C GLN A 487 21.77 9.81 45.56
N THR A 488 22.61 9.76 44.52
CA THR A 488 24.04 9.51 44.68
C THR A 488 24.71 10.58 45.55
N TRP A 489 24.16 11.80 45.55
CA TRP A 489 24.57 12.88 46.44
C TRP A 489 24.09 12.68 47.89
N ALA A 490 22.82 12.31 48.12
CA ALA A 490 22.34 11.96 49.46
C ALA A 490 23.07 10.73 50.07
N ALA A 491 23.61 9.86 49.23
CA ALA A 491 24.49 8.77 49.65
C ALA A 491 25.92 9.24 49.97
N ALA A 492 26.41 10.31 49.32
CA ALA A 492 27.70 10.93 49.62
C ALA A 492 27.75 11.53 51.04
N GLU A 493 26.63 12.07 51.53
CA GLU A 493 26.47 12.57 52.91
C GLU A 493 26.46 11.45 53.97
N ARG A 494 26.49 10.16 53.56
CA ARG A 494 26.42 8.99 54.46
C ARG A 494 27.73 8.16 54.49
N ASP A 495 28.88 8.82 54.37
CA ASP A 495 30.23 8.21 54.46
C ASP A 495 30.55 7.13 53.39
N VAL A 496 30.08 7.31 52.16
CA VAL A 496 30.50 6.47 51.02
C VAL A 496 31.86 6.95 50.48
N PRO A 497 32.80 6.05 50.10
CA PRO A 497 34.11 6.42 49.59
C PRO A 497 34.02 7.37 48.37
N PRO A 498 34.79 8.49 48.34
CA PRO A 498 34.74 9.48 47.26
C PRO A 498 35.05 8.93 45.85
N SER A 499 35.85 7.88 45.75
CA SER A 499 36.20 7.21 44.50
C SER A 499 35.00 6.47 43.88
N THR A 500 34.17 5.84 44.72
CA THR A 500 32.96 5.12 44.30
C THR A 500 31.92 6.08 43.74
N ILE A 501 31.68 7.18 44.44
CA ILE A 501 30.69 8.20 44.03
C ILE A 501 31.12 8.85 42.70
N ARG A 502 32.42 9.11 42.53
CA ARG A 502 33.00 9.61 41.27
C ARG A 502 32.76 8.65 40.11
N SER A 503 33.02 7.36 40.31
CA SER A 503 32.82 6.35 39.25
C SER A 503 31.36 6.33 38.78
N ILE A 504 30.42 6.29 39.73
CA ILE A 504 28.98 6.24 39.42
C ILE A 504 28.55 7.51 38.68
N ALA A 505 28.99 8.69 39.13
CA ALA A 505 28.64 9.96 38.48
C ALA A 505 29.19 10.07 37.05
N ASN A 506 30.44 9.67 36.83
CA ASN A 506 31.07 9.71 35.50
C ASN A 506 30.45 8.67 34.54
N ASP A 507 30.11 7.47 35.03
CA ASP A 507 29.45 6.44 34.23
C ASP A 507 28.06 6.87 33.77
N VAL A 508 27.31 7.56 34.63
CA VAL A 508 25.99 8.13 34.34
C VAL A 508 26.08 9.24 33.27
N VAL A 509 27.04 10.16 33.41
CA VAL A 509 27.25 11.26 32.45
C VAL A 509 27.69 10.70 31.09
N ALA A 510 28.58 9.69 31.09
CA ALA A 510 29.02 9.02 29.88
C ALA A 510 27.87 8.27 29.18
N ASP A 511 26.97 7.61 29.92
CA ASP A 511 25.82 6.93 29.33
C ASP A 511 24.80 7.92 28.74
N ALA A 512 24.53 9.01 29.44
CA ALA A 512 23.66 10.07 28.94
C ALA A 512 24.22 10.72 27.64
N ALA A 513 25.54 10.89 27.54
CA ALA A 513 26.21 11.36 26.32
C ALA A 513 26.13 10.34 25.17
N ARG A 514 26.38 9.04 25.43
CA ARG A 514 26.24 7.97 24.44
C ARG A 514 24.83 7.88 23.85
N ARG A 515 23.81 8.17 24.67
CA ARG A 515 22.39 8.17 24.28
C ARG A 515 21.94 9.50 23.65
N GLY A 516 22.83 10.48 23.48
CA GLY A 516 22.53 11.77 22.86
C GLY A 516 21.66 12.71 23.71
N LEU A 517 21.56 12.46 25.02
CA LEU A 517 20.79 13.29 25.97
C LEU A 517 21.58 14.52 26.44
N LEU A 518 22.90 14.45 26.40
CA LEU A 518 23.83 15.55 26.65
C LEU A 518 24.65 15.79 25.39
N THR A 519 24.94 17.05 25.07
CA THR A 519 25.93 17.36 24.02
C THR A 519 27.32 16.95 24.52
N PRO A 520 28.25 16.61 23.60
CA PRO A 520 29.62 16.22 23.98
C PRO A 520 30.31 17.26 24.87
N ASP A 521 30.11 18.54 24.58
CA ASP A 521 30.67 19.66 25.35
C ASP A 521 30.07 19.74 26.76
N THR A 522 28.76 19.55 26.89
CA THR A 522 28.08 19.53 28.19
C THR A 522 28.53 18.31 29.00
N ALA A 523 28.63 17.13 28.39
CA ALA A 523 29.12 15.91 29.04
C ALA A 523 30.57 16.05 29.55
N ALA A 524 31.47 16.62 28.75
CA ALA A 524 32.85 16.90 29.15
C ALA A 524 32.94 17.92 30.30
N SER A 525 32.01 18.89 30.35
CA SER A 525 31.93 19.84 31.46
C SER A 525 31.35 19.26 32.76
N LEU A 526 30.72 18.09 32.66
CA LEU A 526 30.02 17.36 33.72
C LEU A 526 30.76 16.07 34.16
N THR A 527 31.98 15.84 33.69
CA THR A 527 32.85 14.78 34.23
C THR A 527 33.65 15.29 35.42
N VAL A 528 33.66 14.54 36.52
CA VAL A 528 34.32 14.92 37.79
C VAL A 528 35.84 14.75 37.68
N PRO A 529 36.65 15.82 37.78
CA PRO A 529 38.11 15.71 37.78
C PRO A 529 38.67 15.11 39.08
N GLU A 530 39.86 14.51 39.00
CA GLU A 530 40.60 14.03 40.18
C GLU A 530 40.90 15.15 41.19
N GLY A 531 40.82 14.85 42.49
CA GLY A 531 41.06 15.82 43.56
C GLY A 531 39.96 16.86 43.85
N THR A 532 38.85 16.89 43.12
CA THR A 532 37.78 17.88 43.32
C THR A 532 36.99 17.62 44.62
N LYS A 533 36.88 18.62 45.52
CA LYS A 533 35.96 18.58 46.68
C LYS A 533 34.51 18.58 46.18
N TYR A 534 33.74 17.56 46.56
CA TYR A 534 32.41 17.27 46.00
C TYR A 534 31.40 18.41 46.19
N ASP A 535 31.46 19.15 47.30
CA ASP A 535 30.55 20.25 47.62
C ASP A 535 30.60 21.38 46.56
N ARG A 536 31.80 21.70 46.05
CA ARG A 536 32.00 22.71 44.98
C ARG A 536 31.60 22.23 43.58
N TYR A 537 31.46 20.92 43.41
CA TYR A 537 31.11 20.32 42.12
C TYR A 537 29.59 20.37 41.89
N VAL A 538 28.80 20.13 42.93
CA VAL A 538 27.33 20.10 42.89
C VAL A 538 26.74 21.49 42.64
N GLU A 539 27.30 22.53 43.28
CA GLU A 539 26.91 23.94 43.03
C GLU A 539 27.06 24.35 41.56
N LYS A 540 28.00 23.73 40.83
CA LYS A 540 28.22 23.97 39.39
C LYS A 540 27.36 23.08 38.48
N LEU A 541 26.85 21.95 38.99
CA LEU A 541 26.16 20.93 38.21
C LEU A 541 24.66 21.20 38.07
N ILE A 542 24.00 21.56 39.19
CA ILE A 542 22.55 21.75 39.27
C ILE A 542 22.03 22.78 38.26
N PRO A 543 22.68 23.95 38.04
CA PRO A 543 22.23 24.94 37.06
C PRO A 543 22.44 24.53 35.60
N LYS A 544 23.26 23.50 35.34
CA LYS A 544 23.61 23.03 33.99
C LYS A 544 22.79 21.82 33.54
N LEU A 545 22.04 21.22 34.46
CA LEU A 545 21.09 20.18 34.12
C LEU A 545 19.86 20.83 33.44
N PRO A 546 19.29 20.21 32.40
CA PRO A 546 18.09 20.75 31.77
C PRO A 546 16.98 20.89 32.80
N ASP A 547 16.33 22.05 32.84
CA ASP A 547 15.19 22.29 33.73
C ASP A 547 14.11 21.23 33.49
N PRO A 548 13.47 20.72 34.55
CA PRO A 548 12.35 19.81 34.41
C PRO A 548 11.27 20.55 33.63
N GLN A 549 10.96 20.09 32.41
CA GLN A 549 9.78 20.63 31.74
C GLN A 549 8.57 20.33 32.63
N PRO A 550 7.66 21.30 32.84
CA PRO A 550 6.50 21.09 33.69
C PRO A 550 5.77 19.83 33.24
N LEU A 551 5.68 18.87 34.15
CA LEU A 551 5.01 17.60 33.91
C LEU A 551 3.58 17.88 33.43
N PRO A 552 3.16 17.32 32.29
CA PRO A 552 1.78 17.50 31.82
C PRO A 552 0.77 17.01 32.87
N PRO A 553 -0.47 17.50 32.89
CA PRO A 553 -1.46 17.26 33.96
C PRO A 553 -1.70 15.78 34.32
N ILE A 554 -1.53 14.87 33.36
CA ILE A 554 -1.66 13.41 33.55
C ILE A 554 -0.57 12.80 34.45
N ALA A 555 0.58 13.44 34.62
CA ALA A 555 1.64 12.98 35.53
C ALA A 555 1.30 13.16 37.02
N GLN A 556 0.17 13.81 37.34
CA GLN A 556 -0.40 13.85 38.69
C GLN A 556 -1.25 12.60 38.99
N LEU A 557 -1.43 11.69 38.01
CA LEU A 557 -2.19 10.47 38.24
C LEU A 557 -1.48 9.55 39.26
N PRO A 558 -2.22 8.99 40.24
CA PRO A 558 -1.63 8.23 41.34
C PRO A 558 -0.75 7.05 40.92
N TRP A 559 -1.06 6.39 39.81
CA TRP A 559 -0.30 5.23 39.31
C TRP A 559 1.08 5.60 38.75
N TYR A 560 1.20 6.76 38.08
CA TYR A 560 2.46 7.25 37.53
C TYR A 560 3.40 7.67 38.67
N MET A 561 2.86 8.38 39.67
CA MET A 561 3.58 8.73 40.89
C MET A 561 3.96 7.49 41.70
N SER A 562 3.12 6.44 41.71
CA SER A 562 3.42 5.16 42.37
C SER A 562 4.53 4.39 41.67
N ALA A 563 4.56 4.37 40.33
CA ALA A 563 5.63 3.74 39.55
C ALA A 563 6.97 4.43 39.78
N ILE A 564 6.99 5.77 39.78
CA ILE A 564 8.18 6.56 40.11
C ILE A 564 8.61 6.33 41.57
N ALA A 565 7.67 6.31 42.52
CA ALA A 565 7.98 6.06 43.93
C ALA A 565 8.51 4.64 44.20
N LEU A 566 8.02 3.65 43.45
CA LEU A 566 8.50 2.27 43.50
C LEU A 566 9.91 2.14 42.93
N ALA A 567 10.18 2.82 41.82
CA ALA A 567 11.51 2.96 41.25
C ALA A 567 12.47 3.60 42.27
N ASP A 568 12.04 4.70 42.91
CA ASP A 568 12.78 5.40 43.96
C ASP A 568 13.18 4.48 45.11
N ARG A 569 12.22 3.73 45.69
CA ARG A 569 12.48 2.83 46.82
C ARG A 569 13.42 1.67 46.46
N ARG A 570 13.32 1.15 45.23
CA ARG A 570 14.20 0.06 44.77
C ARG A 570 15.60 0.56 44.46
N LEU A 571 15.72 1.73 43.84
CA LEU A 571 17.00 2.34 43.51
C LEU A 571 17.77 2.73 44.78
N LEU A 572 17.09 3.30 45.78
CA LEU A 572 17.64 3.53 47.12
C LEU A 572 18.11 2.24 47.82
N LYS A 573 17.34 1.15 47.73
CA LYS A 573 17.76 -0.15 48.28
C LYS A 573 18.99 -0.71 47.58
N ILE A 574 19.09 -0.55 46.25
CA ILE A 574 20.23 -1.03 45.45
C ILE A 574 21.50 -0.23 45.79
N ILE A 575 21.39 1.09 45.95
CA ILE A 575 22.49 1.96 46.39
C ILE A 575 22.95 1.59 47.81
N GLN A 576 22.02 1.22 48.68
CA GLN A 576 22.31 0.84 50.07
C GLN A 576 22.86 -0.59 50.22
N SER A 577 22.57 -1.50 49.29
CA SER A 577 22.89 -2.92 49.47
C SER A 577 24.30 -3.32 49.04
N ASP A 578 24.94 -2.59 48.13
CA ASP A 578 26.30 -2.95 47.68
C ASP A 578 27.06 -1.78 47.01
N PRO A 579 27.93 -1.06 47.73
CA PRO A 579 28.61 0.14 47.21
C PRO A 579 29.79 -0.17 46.26
N CYS A 580 30.20 -1.42 46.04
CA CYS A 580 31.51 -1.72 45.45
C CYS A 580 31.57 -2.10 43.95
N THR A 581 30.48 -2.04 43.18
CA THR A 581 30.54 -2.39 41.74
C THR A 581 29.86 -1.36 40.83
N ALA A 582 30.60 -0.30 40.45
CA ALA A 582 30.14 0.78 39.56
C ALA A 582 29.66 0.28 38.18
N GLY A 583 30.31 -0.75 37.61
CA GLY A 583 29.89 -1.36 36.35
C GLY A 583 28.51 -2.03 36.37
N SER A 584 27.96 -2.32 37.56
CA SER A 584 26.63 -2.91 37.72
C SER A 584 25.51 -1.87 37.76
N ALA A 585 25.81 -0.61 38.10
CA ALA A 585 24.79 0.42 38.31
C ALA A 585 24.12 0.84 37.00
N VAL A 586 24.90 1.10 35.93
CA VAL A 586 24.35 1.47 34.61
C VAL A 586 23.56 0.32 33.97
N ALA A 587 24.06 -0.92 34.08
CA ALA A 587 23.35 -2.10 33.62
C ALA A 587 22.04 -2.33 34.40
N ARG A 588 22.05 -2.10 35.72
CA ARG A 588 20.86 -2.20 36.58
C ARG A 588 19.89 -1.03 36.37
N ILE A 589 20.36 0.17 36.01
CA ILE A 589 19.52 1.31 35.60
C ILE A 589 18.84 1.00 34.28
N SER A 590 19.57 0.54 33.27
CA SER A 590 18.98 0.14 32.00
C SER A 590 17.99 -1.02 32.16
N TRP A 591 18.24 -1.93 33.10
CA TRP A 591 17.30 -2.99 33.48
C TRP A 591 16.07 -2.43 34.20
N LEU A 592 16.23 -1.48 35.13
CA LEU A 592 15.12 -0.85 35.85
C LEU A 592 14.27 0.02 34.90
N GLU A 593 14.90 0.72 33.95
CA GLU A 593 14.24 1.45 32.87
C GLU A 593 13.36 0.50 32.06
N ASN A 594 13.91 -0.65 31.63
CA ASN A 594 13.17 -1.66 30.90
C ASN A 594 12.06 -2.30 31.76
N GLU A 595 12.30 -2.61 33.03
CA GLU A 595 11.30 -3.18 33.95
C GLU A 595 10.17 -2.17 34.25
N ILE A 596 10.48 -0.88 34.37
CA ILE A 596 9.49 0.18 34.58
C ILE A 596 8.69 0.42 33.30
N VAL A 597 9.33 0.45 32.14
CA VAL A 597 8.65 0.53 30.84
C VAL A 597 7.74 -0.69 30.67
N ASP A 598 8.24 -1.89 30.91
CA ASP A 598 7.45 -3.13 30.86
C ASP A 598 6.31 -3.10 31.87
N LYS A 599 6.53 -2.64 33.10
CA LYS A 599 5.45 -2.54 34.10
C LYS A 599 4.47 -1.42 33.81
N LEU A 600 4.87 -0.30 33.21
CA LEU A 600 3.94 0.74 32.75
C LEU A 600 3.09 0.21 31.59
N ILE A 601 3.65 -0.66 30.75
CA ILE A 601 2.92 -1.38 29.71
C ILE A 601 2.01 -2.47 30.33
N THR A 602 2.47 -3.22 31.34
CA THR A 602 1.75 -4.34 31.95
C THR A 602 0.66 -3.90 32.93
N PHE A 603 0.91 -2.88 33.77
CA PHE A 603 -0.12 -2.30 34.66
C PHE A 603 -1.25 -1.61 33.86
N ARG A 604 -0.93 -1.16 32.65
CA ARG A 604 -1.91 -0.68 31.68
C ARG A 604 -2.82 -1.83 31.21
N ASP A 605 -2.27 -3.01 30.93
CA ASP A 605 -3.06 -4.19 30.53
C ASP A 605 -3.90 -4.79 31.67
N ILE A 606 -3.42 -4.71 32.92
CA ILE A 606 -4.12 -5.26 34.10
C ILE A 606 -5.31 -4.38 34.56
N ASN A 607 -5.24 -3.06 34.40
CA ASN A 607 -6.38 -2.16 34.65
C ASN A 607 -7.29 -1.97 33.42
N LEU A 608 -7.08 -2.77 32.37
CA LEU A 608 -7.90 -2.86 31.16
C LEU A 608 -8.77 -4.14 31.13
N ILE A 609 -8.78 -4.92 32.21
CA ILE A 609 -9.81 -5.93 32.54
C ILE A 609 -10.61 -5.36 33.72
#